data_AF-W9S5Y8-F1
#
_entry.id   AF-W9S5Y8-F1
#
_cell.length_a   1.000
_cell.length_b   1.000
_cell.length_c   1.000
_cell.angle_alpha   90.00
_cell.angle_beta   90.00
_cell.angle_gamma   90.00
#
_symmetry.space_group_name_H-M   'P 1'
#
loop_
_entity.id
_entity.type
_entity.pdbx_description
1 polymer ?
#
loop_
_entity_poly.entity_id
_entity_poly.type
_entity_poly.pdbx_seq_one_letter_code
_entity_poly.pdbx_strand_id
1 'polypeptide(L)'
;MEELRLAARAYYNNSSSDLQNLAINFFRSMDTNGDGWISFQEFTRFLMDNGYNWVNPNMFSQLDTNLDGGLDFWEVLTFYYIIKTRGVLCNACYAPLHGLHFTCVACMLRRGARHL
;
A
#
# COMPACT_ATOMS: atom_id res chain seq x y z
N MET A 1 6.31 -4.48 6.30
CA MET A 1 5.22 -3.51 6.13
C MET A 1 5.11 -2.51 7.29
N GLU A 2 5.62 -2.81 8.49
CA GLU A 2 5.43 -1.92 9.65
C GLU A 2 5.87 -0.46 9.44
N GLU A 3 7.05 -0.23 8.86
CA GLU A 3 7.51 1.15 8.56
C GLU A 3 6.54 1.92 7.65
N LEU A 4 5.96 1.23 6.65
CA LEU A 4 4.99 1.83 5.73
C LEU A 4 3.68 2.16 6.45
N ARG A 5 3.24 1.32 7.39
CA ARG A 5 2.05 1.56 8.21
C ARG A 5 2.23 2.79 9.08
N LEU A 6 3.36 2.89 9.77
CA LEU A 6 3.70 4.05 10.59
C LEU A 6 3.77 5.33 9.74
N ALA A 7 4.40 5.26 8.56
CA ALA A 7 4.46 6.38 7.63
C ALA A 7 3.07 6.77 7.10
N ALA A 8 2.22 5.80 6.76
CA ALA A 8 0.86 6.04 6.29
C ALA A 8 -0.01 6.70 7.37
N ARG A 9 0.06 6.22 8.62
CA ARG A 9 -0.61 6.84 9.77
C ARG A 9 -0.12 8.26 10.02
N ALA A 10 1.20 8.48 10.01
CA ALA A 10 1.76 9.82 10.17
C ALA A 10 1.34 10.75 9.03
N TYR A 11 1.37 10.27 7.79
CA TYR A 11 0.90 11.02 6.63
C TYR A 11 -0.57 11.43 6.81
N TYR A 12 -1.46 10.50 7.12
CA TYR A 12 -2.89 10.77 7.33
C TYR A 12 -3.15 11.74 8.48
N ASN A 13 -2.60 11.48 9.67
CA ASN A 13 -2.86 12.29 10.87
C ASN A 13 -2.35 13.73 10.75
N ASN A 14 -1.30 13.96 9.94
CA ASN A 14 -0.74 15.30 9.70
C ASN A 14 -1.22 15.93 8.39
N SER A 15 -2.14 15.27 7.67
CA SER A 15 -2.72 15.78 6.43
C SER A 15 -3.87 16.75 6.68
N SER A 16 -4.19 17.58 5.69
CA SER A 16 -5.41 18.39 5.69
C SER A 16 -6.66 17.51 5.72
N SER A 17 -7.79 18.07 6.17
CA SER A 17 -9.09 17.37 6.18
C SER A 17 -9.49 16.87 4.78
N ASP A 18 -9.16 17.62 3.72
CA ASP A 18 -9.42 17.18 2.34
C ASP A 18 -8.65 15.92 1.98
N LEU A 19 -7.37 15.86 2.32
CA LEU A 19 -6.52 14.68 2.07
C LEU A 19 -6.98 13.47 2.90
N GLN A 20 -7.43 13.69 4.14
CA GLN A 20 -8.02 12.63 4.96
C GLN A 20 -9.32 12.11 4.33
N ASN A 21 -10.18 13.01 3.84
CA ASN A 21 -11.41 12.64 3.14
C ASN A 21 -11.13 11.85 1.86
N LEU A 22 -10.05 12.13 1.13
CA LEU A 22 -9.65 11.33 -0.03
C LEU A 22 -9.32 9.89 0.37
N ALA A 23 -8.62 9.67 1.49
CA ALA A 23 -8.33 8.33 1.98
C ALA A 23 -9.61 7.59 2.44
N ILE A 24 -10.51 8.28 3.12
CA ILE A 24 -11.83 7.74 3.52
C ILE A 24 -12.66 7.35 2.30
N ASN A 25 -12.73 8.22 1.29
CA ASN A 25 -13.47 7.95 0.06
C ASN A 25 -12.84 6.81 -0.73
N PHE A 26 -11.51 6.69 -0.72
CA PHE A 26 -10.81 5.57 -1.32
C PHE A 26 -11.17 4.24 -0.63
N PHE A 27 -11.17 4.20 0.70
CA PHE A 27 -11.64 3.03 1.46
C PHE A 27 -13.08 2.65 1.08
N ARG A 28 -14.00 3.62 1.12
CA ARG A 28 -15.42 3.41 0.76
C ARG A 28 -15.63 2.97 -0.70
N SER A 29 -14.72 3.32 -1.61
CA SER A 29 -14.80 2.87 -3.00
C SER A 29 -14.43 1.39 -3.19
N MET A 30 -13.75 0.79 -2.21
CA MET A 30 -13.46 -0.65 -2.16
C MET A 30 -14.53 -1.42 -1.39
N ASP A 31 -15.07 -0.84 -0.31
CA ASP A 31 -16.10 -1.46 0.54
C ASP A 31 -17.46 -1.42 -0.18
N THR A 32 -17.72 -2.40 -1.04
CA THR A 32 -18.89 -2.40 -1.92
C THR A 32 -20.15 -2.88 -1.23
N ASN A 33 -20.00 -3.76 -0.23
CA ASN A 33 -21.11 -4.29 0.55
C ASN A 33 -21.42 -3.43 1.79
N GLY A 34 -20.52 -2.52 2.18
CA GLY A 34 -20.70 -1.59 3.30
C GLY A 34 -20.54 -2.24 4.67
N ASP A 35 -19.83 -3.35 4.78
CA ASP A 35 -19.63 -4.06 6.05
C ASP A 35 -18.52 -3.45 6.93
N GLY A 36 -17.77 -2.47 6.38
CA GLY A 36 -16.71 -1.75 7.07
C GLY A 36 -15.35 -2.42 6.98
N TRP A 37 -15.19 -3.46 6.16
CA TRP A 37 -13.94 -4.18 5.92
C TRP A 37 -13.80 -4.49 4.42
N ILE A 38 -12.57 -4.60 3.93
CA ILE A 38 -12.37 -4.99 2.52
C ILE A 38 -12.05 -6.47 2.44
N SER A 39 -12.95 -7.22 1.82
CA SER A 39 -12.71 -8.63 1.52
C SER A 39 -11.68 -8.81 0.39
N PHE A 40 -11.06 -10.00 0.30
CA PHE A 40 -10.14 -10.31 -0.81
C PHE A 40 -10.80 -10.14 -2.19
N GLN A 41 -12.09 -10.46 -2.30
CA GLN A 41 -12.85 -10.32 -3.53
C GLN A 41 -13.03 -8.85 -3.92
N GLU A 42 -13.39 -7.99 -2.97
CA GLU A 42 -13.53 -6.55 -3.18
C GLU A 42 -12.21 -5.90 -3.55
N PHE A 43 -11.14 -6.25 -2.82
CA PHE A 43 -9.80 -5.78 -3.12
C PHE A 43 -9.39 -6.15 -4.55
N THR A 44 -9.51 -7.43 -4.92
CA THR A 44 -9.12 -7.92 -6.25
C THR A 44 -9.95 -7.27 -7.35
N ARG A 45 -11.26 -7.14 -7.15
CA ARG A 45 -12.16 -6.48 -8.11
C ARG A 45 -11.78 -5.02 -8.29
N PHE A 46 -11.51 -4.31 -7.20
CA PHE A 46 -11.06 -2.92 -7.23
C PHE A 46 -9.77 -2.76 -8.04
N LEU A 47 -8.79 -3.67 -7.86
CA LEU A 47 -7.54 -3.62 -8.64
C LEU A 47 -7.80 -3.78 -10.14
N MET A 48 -8.67 -4.72 -10.52
CA MET A 48 -9.02 -4.97 -11.91
C MET A 48 -9.73 -3.77 -12.54
N ASP A 49 -10.76 -3.27 -11.87
CA ASP A 49 -11.62 -2.20 -12.39
C ASP A 49 -10.90 -0.84 -12.49
N ASN A 50 -9.85 -0.62 -11.68
CA ASN A 50 -9.11 0.64 -11.63
C ASN A 50 -7.69 0.57 -12.27
N GLY A 51 -7.36 -0.51 -12.98
CA GLY A 51 -6.09 -0.62 -13.71
C GLY A 51 -4.85 -0.86 -12.83
N TYR A 52 -5.04 -1.35 -11.60
CA TYR A 52 -3.95 -1.73 -10.68
C TYR A 52 -3.55 -3.22 -10.82
N ASN A 53 -3.73 -3.80 -12.01
CA ASN A 53 -3.38 -5.21 -12.29
C ASN A 53 -1.90 -5.55 -12.07
N TRP A 54 -1.03 -4.54 -11.97
CA TRP A 54 0.38 -4.70 -11.64
C TRP A 54 0.64 -4.92 -10.14
N VAL A 55 -0.35 -4.67 -9.27
CA VAL A 55 -0.25 -4.95 -7.83
C VAL A 55 -0.17 -6.46 -7.62
N ASN A 56 0.81 -6.89 -6.84
CA ASN A 56 1.00 -8.31 -6.56
C ASN A 56 -0.23 -8.87 -5.78
N PRO A 57 -0.78 -10.05 -6.14
CA PRO A 57 -1.87 -10.68 -5.38
C PRO A 57 -1.57 -10.88 -3.89
N ASN A 58 -0.29 -11.13 -3.54
CA ASN A 58 0.15 -11.23 -2.15
C ASN A 58 0.13 -9.89 -1.40
N MET A 59 -0.24 -8.79 -2.04
CA MET A 59 -0.39 -7.49 -1.36
C MET A 59 -1.48 -7.57 -0.30
N PHE A 60 -2.59 -8.28 -0.58
CA PHE A 60 -3.68 -8.42 0.38
C PHE A 60 -3.19 -9.01 1.71
N SER A 61 -2.53 -10.16 1.66
CA SER A 61 -1.99 -10.83 2.87
C SER A 61 -0.84 -10.08 3.55
N GLN A 62 -0.23 -9.10 2.87
CA GLN A 62 0.77 -8.23 3.49
C GLN A 62 0.16 -7.02 4.18
N LEU A 63 -1.03 -6.59 3.72
CA LEU A 63 -1.80 -5.52 4.33
C LEU A 63 -2.55 -6.05 5.57
N ASP A 64 -3.18 -7.22 5.45
CA ASP A 64 -3.85 -7.95 6.54
C ASP A 64 -2.84 -8.36 7.62
N THR A 65 -2.79 -7.57 8.69
CA THR A 65 -1.76 -7.63 9.73
C THR A 65 -2.20 -8.45 10.90
N ASN A 66 -3.46 -8.25 11.29
CA ASN A 66 -4.11 -8.95 12.38
C ASN A 66 -4.59 -10.35 11.95
N LEU A 67 -4.52 -10.66 10.64
CA LEU A 67 -4.86 -11.96 10.05
C LEU A 67 -6.31 -12.35 10.30
N ASP A 68 -7.20 -11.36 10.30
CA ASP A 68 -8.63 -11.58 10.45
C ASP A 68 -9.36 -11.84 9.12
N GLY A 69 -8.62 -11.80 8.00
CA GLY A 69 -9.12 -12.13 6.67
C GLY A 69 -9.84 -10.98 5.97
N GLY A 70 -9.90 -9.80 6.59
CA GLY A 70 -10.36 -8.55 5.98
C GLY A 70 -9.26 -7.50 6.03
N LEU A 71 -9.47 -6.37 5.33
CA LEU A 71 -8.64 -5.19 5.54
C LEU A 71 -9.48 -4.10 6.20
N ASP A 72 -9.04 -3.64 7.36
CA ASP A 72 -9.61 -2.47 8.01
C ASP A 72 -9.15 -1.16 7.33
N PHE A 73 -9.70 -0.03 7.79
CA PHE A 73 -9.33 1.29 7.27
C PHE A 73 -7.82 1.57 7.36
N TRP A 74 -7.15 1.17 8.43
CA TRP A 74 -5.72 1.44 8.64
C TRP A 74 -4.83 0.58 7.74
N GLU A 75 -5.25 -0.64 7.47
CA GLU A 75 -4.58 -1.54 6.54
C GLU A 75 -4.72 -1.04 5.10
N VAL A 76 -5.92 -0.64 4.70
CA VAL A 76 -6.16 0.01 3.40
C VAL A 76 -5.46 1.36 3.28
N LEU A 77 -5.36 2.14 4.35
CA LEU A 77 -4.63 3.40 4.36
C LEU A 77 -3.15 3.20 3.97
N THR A 78 -2.58 2.07 4.40
CA THR A 78 -1.20 1.71 4.02
C THR A 78 -1.10 1.49 2.51
N PHE A 79 -2.08 0.81 1.91
CA PHE A 79 -2.16 0.63 0.46
C PHE A 79 -2.34 1.97 -0.29
N TYR A 80 -3.24 2.83 0.19
CA TYR A 80 -3.45 4.17 -0.35
C TYR A 80 -2.16 5.00 -0.34
N TYR A 81 -1.45 5.02 0.80
CA TYR A 81 -0.18 5.71 0.95
C TYR A 81 0.85 5.20 -0.07
N ILE A 82 0.97 3.88 -0.23
CA ILE A 82 1.88 3.25 -1.19
C ILE A 82 1.58 3.71 -2.61
N ILE A 83 0.32 3.63 -3.07
CA ILE A 83 -0.04 4.00 -4.44
C ILE A 83 0.12 5.50 -4.69
N LYS A 84 -0.28 6.35 -3.75
CA LYS A 84 -0.36 7.80 -3.99
C LYS A 84 0.97 8.51 -3.83
N THR A 85 1.86 8.00 -2.99
CA THR A 85 3.11 8.69 -2.66
C THR A 85 4.35 7.97 -3.16
N ARG A 86 4.23 6.71 -3.63
CA ARG A 86 5.39 5.85 -3.87
C ARG A 86 5.25 5.01 -5.13
N GLY A 87 6.39 4.66 -5.72
CA GLY A 87 6.47 3.53 -6.63
C GLY A 87 6.42 2.23 -5.84
N VAL A 88 5.57 1.30 -6.24
CA VAL A 88 5.46 -0.08 -5.71
C VAL A 88 6.58 -1.01 -6.14
N LEU A 89 7.32 -0.63 -7.17
CA LEU A 89 8.39 -1.42 -7.77
C LEU A 89 9.71 -0.68 -7.62
N CYS A 90 10.77 -1.44 -7.40
CA CYS A 90 12.13 -0.94 -7.34
C CYS A 90 12.48 -0.28 -8.68
N ASN A 91 12.95 0.96 -8.64
CA ASN A 91 13.30 1.69 -9.87
C ASN A 91 14.46 1.06 -10.67
N ALA A 92 15.18 0.09 -10.09
CA ALA A 92 16.33 -0.55 -10.73
C ALA A 92 16.05 -1.99 -11.22
N CYS A 93 15.29 -2.78 -10.47
CA CYS A 93 15.03 -4.19 -10.79
C CYS A 93 13.55 -4.55 -10.85
N TYR A 94 12.66 -3.57 -10.67
CA TYR A 94 11.21 -3.73 -10.65
C TYR A 94 10.67 -4.72 -9.62
N ALA A 95 11.49 -5.15 -8.65
CA ALA A 95 11.03 -5.97 -7.53
C ALA A 95 10.07 -5.18 -6.61
N PRO A 96 9.08 -5.83 -5.97
CA PRO A 96 8.20 -5.16 -5.02
C PRO A 96 8.95 -4.44 -3.89
N LEU A 97 8.54 -3.24 -3.56
CA LEU A 97 9.09 -2.44 -2.45
C LEU A 97 8.21 -2.53 -1.21
N HIS A 98 8.80 -2.98 -0.11
CA HIS A 98 8.11 -3.16 1.18
C HIS A 98 8.59 -2.18 2.27
N GLY A 99 9.44 -1.22 1.92
CA GLY A 99 10.06 -0.27 2.86
C GLY A 99 10.21 1.12 2.26
N LEU A 100 10.80 2.05 3.03
CA LEU A 100 10.82 3.48 2.69
C LEU A 100 11.78 3.92 1.57
N HIS A 101 12.36 3.00 0.80
CA HIS A 101 13.35 3.33 -0.23
C HIS A 101 12.77 3.20 -1.64
N PHE A 102 13.17 4.10 -2.57
CA PHE A 102 12.77 4.05 -3.98
C PHE A 102 13.45 2.90 -4.78
N THR A 103 14.43 2.23 -4.17
CA THR A 103 15.10 1.04 -4.67
C THR A 103 15.15 -0.01 -3.57
N CYS A 104 15.05 -1.30 -3.91
CA CYS A 104 15.10 -2.36 -2.91
C CYS A 104 16.48 -2.41 -2.22
N VAL A 105 16.52 -2.94 -1.00
CA VAL A 105 17.76 -3.03 -0.21
C VAL A 105 18.86 -3.76 -0.99
N ALA A 106 18.53 -4.83 -1.72
CA ALA A 106 19.49 -5.54 -2.57
C ALA A 106 20.12 -4.63 -3.64
N CYS A 107 19.32 -3.80 -4.33
CA CYS A 107 19.82 -2.86 -5.32
C CYS A 107 20.58 -1.67 -4.69
N MET A 108 20.17 -1.23 -3.50
CA MET A 108 20.86 -0.19 -2.74
C MET A 108 22.27 -0.66 -2.34
N LEU A 109 22.39 -1.87 -1.80
CA LEU A 109 23.67 -2.47 -1.41
C LEU A 109 24.59 -2.72 -2.62
N ARG A 110 24.03 -3.14 -3.77
CA ARG A 110 24.80 -3.30 -5.02
C ARG A 110 25.35 -1.98 -5.60
N ARG A 111 24.77 -0.82 -5.25
CA ARG A 111 25.31 0.49 -5.63
C ARG A 111 26.42 0.95 -4.68
N GLY A 112 26.34 0.60 -3.40
CA GLY A 112 27.40 0.87 -2.42
C GLY A 112 28.69 0.10 -2.68
N ALA A 113 28.59 -1.12 -3.21
CA ALA A 113 29.76 -1.98 -3.51
C ALA A 113 30.59 -1.57 -4.75
N ARG A 114 30.21 -0.50 -5.48
CA ARG A 114 30.99 0.02 -6.62
C ARG A 114 31.94 1.17 -6.27
N HIS A 115 32.00 1.56 -5.00
CA HIS A 115 32.83 2.65 -4.49
C HIS A 115 33.83 2.23 -3.39
N LEU A 116 34.10 0.92 -3.29
CA LEU A 116 35.23 0.35 -2.55
C LEU A 116 36.01 -0.55 -3.51
#